data_AF-A0A1Z2R931-F1
#
_entry.id   AF-A0A1Z2R931-F1
#
_cell.length_a   1.000
_cell.length_b   1.000
_cell.length_c   1.000
_cell.angle_alpha   90.00
_cell.angle_beta   90.00
_cell.angle_gamma   90.00
#
_symmetry.space_group_name_H-M   'P 1'
#
loop_
_entity.id
_entity.type
_entity.pdbx_description
1 polymer ?
#
loop_
_entity_poly.entity_id
_entity_poly.type
_entity_poly.pdbx_seq_one_letter_code
_entity_poly.pdbx_strand_id
1 'polypeptide(L)'
;MSELTFKFENTTVTINTHEIEGQTLYKAQDLLKGYGMDTKKCNDTLRNWKNSKTVEFTVLKGRYGGTYLTKRQCLKLASYVSEDFEEAVYEAFEAAASGDGNKAVDIATSKVITPELLNKLNFWTPLLHKEITAWSARNRKGKFGYTMIYNHIVNKVVTNIYTKELKKSHSISSMKDYLIKQNHVEGLGAYIAMCELLVPLLQANSDYELLKSVFVETPKLYKAA
;
A
#
# COMPACT_ATOMS: atom_id res chain seq x y z
N MET A 1 12.60 -10.13 -27.57
CA MET A 1 12.64 -10.21 -26.10
C MET A 1 12.65 -8.80 -25.59
N SER A 2 11.76 -8.48 -24.68
CA SER A 2 11.59 -7.14 -24.13
C SER A 2 11.63 -7.21 -22.60
N GLU A 3 11.90 -6.09 -21.95
CA GLU A 3 11.96 -6.02 -20.49
C GLU A 3 10.94 -5.00 -20.00
N LEU A 4 10.18 -5.37 -18.97
CA LEU A 4 9.32 -4.46 -18.23
C LEU A 4 9.97 -4.17 -16.89
N THR A 5 10.26 -2.90 -16.62
CA THR A 5 10.89 -2.47 -15.38
C THR A 5 9.88 -1.74 -14.51
N PHE A 6 9.61 -2.31 -13.34
CA PHE A 6 8.78 -1.70 -12.30
C PHE A 6 9.71 -1.10 -11.24
N LYS A 7 9.60 0.20 -11.02
CA LYS A 7 10.35 0.91 -9.97
C LYS A 7 9.44 1.13 -8.78
N PHE A 8 9.77 0.48 -7.68
CA PHE A 8 9.22 0.74 -6.36
C PHE A 8 10.23 1.58 -5.57
N GLU A 9 9.80 2.24 -4.48
CA GLU A 9 10.67 3.16 -3.72
C GLU A 9 11.99 2.51 -3.27
N ASN A 10 11.97 1.22 -2.93
CA ASN A 10 13.12 0.50 -2.39
C ASN A 10 13.63 -0.64 -3.28
N THR A 11 12.94 -0.95 -4.39
CA THR A 11 13.27 -2.10 -5.24
C THR A 11 12.95 -1.81 -6.70
N THR A 12 13.77 -2.34 -7.59
CA THR A 12 13.48 -2.38 -9.03
C THR A 12 13.24 -3.82 -9.41
N VAL A 13 12.06 -4.12 -9.96
CA VAL A 13 11.71 -5.45 -10.46
C VAL A 13 11.71 -5.40 -11.97
N THR A 14 12.62 -6.14 -12.58
CA THR A 14 12.69 -6.30 -14.03
C THR A 14 12.07 -7.65 -14.40
N ILE A 15 11.06 -7.62 -15.27
CA ILE A 15 10.37 -8.78 -15.79
C ILE A 15 10.73 -8.96 -17.25
N ASN A 16 11.36 -10.08 -17.57
CA ASN A 16 11.62 -10.45 -18.96
C ASN A 16 10.32 -10.90 -19.64
N THR A 17 10.07 -10.41 -20.84
CA THR A 17 8.92 -10.78 -21.66
C THR A 17 9.32 -11.38 -23.00
N HIS A 18 8.44 -12.23 -23.52
CA HIS A 18 8.59 -12.87 -24.81
C HIS A 18 7.29 -12.78 -25.59
N GLU A 19 7.36 -12.40 -26.87
CA GLU A 19 6.21 -12.46 -27.78
C GLU A 19 6.17 -13.83 -28.43
N ILE A 20 5.05 -14.54 -28.32
CA ILE A 20 4.80 -15.81 -29.00
C ILE A 20 3.39 -15.76 -29.57
N GLU A 21 3.24 -15.99 -30.88
CA GLU A 21 1.94 -16.02 -31.56
C GLU A 21 1.07 -14.77 -31.31
N GLY A 22 1.72 -13.60 -31.19
CA GLY A 22 1.04 -12.32 -30.94
C GLY A 22 0.59 -12.10 -29.49
N GLN A 23 1.02 -12.96 -28.56
CA GLN A 23 0.79 -12.79 -27.12
C GLN A 23 2.10 -12.53 -26.37
N THR A 24 2.05 -11.50 -25.52
CA THR A 24 3.11 -11.23 -24.54
C THR A 24 3.07 -12.24 -23.40
N LEU A 25 4.15 -12.99 -23.24
CA LEU A 25 4.40 -13.86 -22.11
C LEU A 25 5.41 -13.24 -21.15
N TYR A 26 5.21 -13.47 -19.86
CA TYR A 26 6.00 -12.90 -18.77
C TYR A 26 6.76 -14.00 -18.05
N LYS A 27 8.04 -13.76 -17.74
CA LYS A 27 8.88 -14.73 -17.04
C LYS A 27 8.44 -14.87 -15.58
N ALA A 28 7.97 -16.06 -15.22
CA ALA A 28 7.40 -16.36 -13.90
C ALA A 28 8.43 -16.25 -12.77
N GLN A 29 9.68 -16.64 -13.03
CA GLN A 29 10.74 -16.53 -12.04
C GLN A 29 11.00 -15.07 -11.65
N ASP A 30 10.86 -14.13 -12.58
CA ASP A 30 11.12 -12.71 -12.30
C ASP A 30 10.00 -12.12 -11.44
N LEU A 31 8.75 -12.55 -11.65
CA LEU A 31 7.61 -12.21 -10.78
C LEU A 31 7.84 -12.71 -9.35
N LEU A 32 8.23 -13.97 -9.18
CA LEU A 32 8.46 -14.57 -7.85
C LEU A 32 9.66 -13.95 -7.14
N LYS A 33 10.72 -13.60 -7.87
CA LYS A 33 11.83 -12.82 -7.33
C LYS A 33 11.41 -11.42 -6.92
N GLY A 34 10.55 -10.77 -7.70
CA GLY A 34 9.94 -9.49 -7.34
C GLY A 34 9.12 -9.56 -6.06
N TYR A 35 8.49 -10.71 -5.79
CA TYR A 35 7.82 -11.01 -4.52
C TYR A 35 8.79 -11.33 -3.36
N GLY A 36 10.10 -11.37 -3.60
CA GLY A 36 11.13 -11.61 -2.58
C GLY A 36 11.56 -13.07 -2.42
N MET A 37 11.18 -13.96 -3.35
CA MET A 37 11.67 -15.34 -3.33
C MET A 37 13.09 -15.47 -3.88
N ASP A 38 13.89 -16.35 -3.27
CA ASP A 38 15.16 -16.77 -3.86
C ASP A 38 14.94 -17.68 -5.09
N THR A 39 15.99 -17.88 -5.88
CA THR A 39 15.94 -18.66 -7.13
C THR A 39 15.50 -20.12 -6.91
N LYS A 40 15.91 -20.74 -5.80
CA LYS A 40 15.54 -22.13 -5.49
C LYS A 40 14.06 -22.22 -5.16
N LYS A 41 13.57 -21.35 -4.26
CA LYS A 41 12.14 -21.23 -3.92
C LYS A 41 11.29 -20.94 -5.15
N CYS A 42 11.74 -20.08 -6.07
CA CYS A 42 11.02 -19.82 -7.32
C CYS A 42 10.80 -21.12 -8.12
N ASN A 43 11.87 -21.90 -8.32
CA ASN A 43 11.79 -23.13 -9.11
C ASN A 43 10.94 -24.20 -8.41
N ASP A 44 11.09 -24.37 -7.10
CA ASP A 44 10.28 -25.31 -6.32
C ASP A 44 8.80 -24.92 -6.34
N THR A 45 8.48 -23.64 -6.20
CA THR A 45 7.11 -23.11 -6.28
C THR A 45 6.47 -23.37 -7.64
N LEU A 46 7.18 -23.06 -8.72
CA LEU A 46 6.69 -23.29 -10.08
C LEU A 46 6.51 -24.79 -10.39
N ARG A 47 7.40 -25.65 -9.89
CA ARG A 47 7.26 -27.11 -10.02
C ARG A 47 6.03 -27.61 -9.26
N ASN A 48 5.87 -27.19 -8.01
CA ASN A 48 4.72 -27.61 -7.19
C ASN A 48 3.40 -27.10 -7.79
N TRP A 49 3.39 -25.86 -8.29
CA TRP A 49 2.23 -25.29 -8.95
C TRP A 49 1.86 -26.03 -10.25
N LYS A 50 2.86 -26.45 -11.04
CA LYS A 50 2.65 -27.30 -12.23
C LYS A 50 1.97 -28.61 -11.89
N ASN A 51 2.37 -29.20 -10.76
CA ASN A 51 1.89 -30.51 -10.33
C ASN A 51 0.51 -30.41 -9.67
N SER A 52 0.17 -29.27 -9.07
CA SER A 52 -1.10 -29.07 -8.36
C SER A 52 -2.23 -28.58 -9.26
N LYS A 53 -1.93 -27.85 -10.33
CA LYS A 53 -2.93 -27.35 -11.28
C LYS A 53 -2.51 -27.77 -12.70
N THR A 54 -3.47 -28.26 -13.50
CA THR A 54 -3.32 -28.51 -14.94
C THR A 54 -3.15 -27.19 -15.71
N VAL A 55 -2.07 -26.46 -15.44
CA VAL A 55 -1.73 -25.20 -16.08
C VAL A 55 -0.65 -25.47 -17.11
N GLU A 56 -0.96 -25.15 -18.36
CA GLU A 56 0.03 -25.21 -19.43
C GLU A 56 1.05 -24.09 -19.30
N PHE A 57 2.33 -24.44 -19.26
CA PHE A 57 3.41 -23.47 -19.20
C PHE A 57 4.17 -23.46 -20.51
N THR A 58 4.56 -22.27 -20.94
CA THR A 58 5.55 -22.13 -22.01
C THR A 58 6.94 -22.15 -21.40
N VAL A 59 7.69 -23.23 -21.63
CA VAL A 59 9.07 -23.34 -21.14
C VAL A 59 10.02 -23.04 -22.29
N LEU A 60 10.77 -21.94 -22.18
CA LEU A 60 11.81 -21.60 -23.14
C LEU A 60 13.17 -22.11 -22.63
N LYS A 61 13.98 -22.68 -23.52
CA LYS A 61 15.35 -23.15 -23.24
C LYS A 61 16.38 -22.13 -23.70
N GLY A 62 17.55 -22.10 -23.07
CA GLY A 62 18.68 -21.25 -23.47
C GLY A 62 19.10 -20.22 -22.41
N ARG A 63 19.95 -19.25 -22.80
CA ARG A 63 20.54 -18.23 -21.89
C ARG A 63 19.50 -17.41 -21.12
N TYR A 64 18.33 -17.19 -21.73
CA TYR A 64 17.19 -16.51 -21.11
C TYR A 64 16.04 -17.46 -20.77
N GLY A 65 16.31 -18.76 -20.79
CA GLY A 65 15.33 -19.79 -20.52
C GLY A 65 14.63 -19.63 -19.19
N GLY A 66 13.42 -20.17 -19.10
CA GLY A 66 12.53 -20.01 -17.97
C GLY A 66 11.11 -20.42 -18.27
N THR A 67 10.26 -20.27 -17.26
CA THR A 67 8.83 -20.51 -17.36
C THR A 67 8.16 -19.20 -17.71
N TYR A 68 7.48 -19.16 -18.84
CA TYR A 68 6.77 -17.99 -19.35
C TYR A 68 5.27 -18.22 -19.26
N LEU A 69 4.56 -17.19 -18.81
CA LEU A 69 3.14 -17.24 -18.49
C LEU A 69 2.41 -16.10 -19.19
N THR A 70 1.18 -16.36 -19.62
CA THR A 70 0.24 -15.32 -20.05
C THR A 70 -0.17 -14.44 -18.87
N LYS A 71 -0.73 -13.25 -19.14
CA LYS A 71 -1.25 -12.35 -18.09
C LYS A 71 -2.22 -13.06 -17.14
N ARG A 72 -3.14 -13.88 -17.68
CA ARG A 72 -4.11 -14.65 -16.88
C ARG A 72 -3.43 -15.67 -15.97
N GLN A 73 -2.37 -16.31 -16.46
CA GLN A 73 -1.61 -17.27 -15.66
C GLN A 73 -0.74 -16.59 -14.59
N CYS A 74 -0.26 -15.37 -14.85
CA CYS A 74 0.43 -14.58 -13.83
C CYS A 74 -0.49 -14.26 -12.64
N LEU A 75 -1.75 -13.91 -12.89
CA LEU A 75 -2.75 -13.70 -11.83
C LEU A 75 -3.02 -14.99 -11.05
N LYS A 76 -3.16 -16.12 -11.73
CA LYS A 76 -3.33 -17.43 -11.06
C LYS A 76 -2.11 -17.82 -10.21
N LEU A 77 -0.90 -17.46 -10.67
CA LEU A 77 0.32 -17.67 -9.90
C LEU A 77 0.34 -16.76 -8.67
N ALA A 78 -0.09 -15.50 -8.80
CA ALA A 78 -0.18 -14.57 -7.66
C ALA A 78 -1.14 -15.09 -6.59
N SER A 79 -2.34 -15.55 -6.96
CA SER A 79 -3.29 -16.16 -6.03
C SER A 79 -2.73 -17.42 -5.37
N TYR A 80 -1.97 -18.25 -6.10
CA TYR A 80 -1.35 -19.45 -5.52
C TYR A 80 -0.27 -19.13 -4.48
N VAL A 81 0.38 -17.97 -4.59
CA VAL A 81 1.52 -17.59 -3.75
C VAL A 81 1.11 -16.70 -2.58
N SER A 82 0.05 -15.92 -2.72
CA SER A 82 -0.44 -14.97 -1.73
C SER A 82 -1.92 -15.23 -1.45
N GLU A 83 -2.18 -15.76 -0.25
CA GLU A 83 -3.54 -16.01 0.26
C GLU A 83 -4.32 -14.70 0.39
N ASP A 84 -3.69 -13.64 0.92
CA ASP A 84 -4.30 -12.30 1.00
C ASP A 84 -4.77 -11.77 -0.37
N PHE A 85 -3.99 -12.03 -1.43
CA PHE A 85 -4.37 -11.64 -2.79
C PHE A 85 -5.51 -12.52 -3.32
N GLU A 86 -5.49 -13.83 -3.02
CA GLU A 86 -6.57 -14.74 -3.40
C GLU A 86 -7.90 -14.36 -2.73
N GLU A 87 -7.89 -14.11 -1.42
CA GLU A 87 -9.07 -13.71 -0.65
C GLU A 87 -9.63 -12.38 -1.15
N ALA A 88 -8.77 -11.38 -1.39
CA ALA A 88 -9.21 -10.09 -1.94
C ALA A 88 -9.85 -10.21 -3.32
N VAL A 89 -9.38 -11.14 -4.17
CA VAL A 89 -10.01 -11.41 -5.47
C VAL A 89 -11.39 -12.05 -5.28
N TYR A 90 -11.55 -12.97 -4.32
CA TYR A 90 -12.85 -13.56 -4.02
C TYR A 90 -13.82 -12.54 -3.44
N GLU A 91 -13.42 -11.76 -2.45
CA GLU A 91 -14.25 -10.72 -1.84
C GLU A 91 -14.70 -9.68 -2.88
N ALA A 92 -13.79 -9.23 -3.75
CA ALA A 92 -14.14 -8.31 -4.83
C ALA A 92 -15.14 -8.93 -5.81
N PHE A 93 -14.99 -10.22 -6.13
CA PHE A 93 -15.91 -10.93 -7.03
C PHE A 93 -17.27 -11.19 -6.38
N GLU A 94 -17.32 -11.53 -5.09
CA GLU A 94 -18.55 -11.68 -4.33
C GLU A 94 -19.34 -10.37 -4.23
N ALA A 95 -18.65 -9.26 -3.95
CA ALA A 95 -19.25 -7.94 -3.98
C ALA A 95 -19.83 -7.61 -5.38
N ALA A 96 -19.08 -7.88 -6.44
CA ALA A 96 -19.55 -7.68 -7.81
C ALA A 96 -20.76 -8.58 -8.15
N ALA A 97 -20.73 -9.85 -7.73
CA ALA A 97 -21.82 -10.81 -7.95
C ALA A 97 -23.09 -10.44 -7.17
N SER A 98 -22.94 -9.78 -6.02
CA SER A 98 -24.06 -9.22 -5.25
C SER A 98 -24.67 -7.94 -5.84
N GLY A 99 -24.09 -7.43 -6.93
CA GLY A 99 -24.55 -6.22 -7.63
C GLY A 99 -23.92 -4.91 -7.12
N ASP A 100 -23.02 -4.97 -6.14
CA ASP A 100 -22.31 -3.80 -5.61
C ASP A 100 -20.93 -3.64 -6.28
N GLY A 101 -20.95 -3.06 -7.48
CA GLY A 101 -19.74 -2.81 -8.26
C GLY A 101 -18.77 -1.81 -7.62
N ASN A 102 -19.27 -0.87 -6.81
CA ASN A 102 -18.43 0.11 -6.13
C ASN A 102 -17.64 -0.57 -5.01
N LYS A 103 -18.31 -1.39 -4.19
CA LYS A 103 -17.65 -2.17 -3.15
C LYS A 103 -16.61 -3.13 -3.70
N ALA A 104 -16.86 -3.74 -4.85
CA ALA A 104 -15.88 -4.60 -5.53
C ALA A 104 -14.61 -3.85 -5.92
N VAL A 105 -14.75 -2.61 -6.44
CA VAL A 105 -13.63 -1.74 -6.78
C VAL A 105 -12.90 -1.29 -5.51
N ASP A 106 -13.63 -0.93 -4.45
CA ASP A 106 -13.04 -0.54 -3.18
C ASP A 106 -12.24 -1.68 -2.55
N ILE A 107 -12.74 -2.91 -2.56
CA ILE A 107 -12.00 -4.08 -2.06
C ILE A 107 -10.74 -4.30 -2.89
N ALA A 108 -10.84 -4.30 -4.23
CA ALA A 108 -9.70 -4.49 -5.10
C ALA A 108 -8.63 -3.38 -4.96
N THR A 109 -9.04 -2.15 -4.66
CA THR A 109 -8.13 -1.01 -4.45
C THR A 109 -7.64 -0.89 -3.01
N SER A 110 -8.35 -1.45 -2.03
CA SER A 110 -7.96 -1.43 -0.60
C SER A 110 -6.68 -2.22 -0.30
N LYS A 111 -6.29 -3.14 -1.18
CA LYS A 111 -5.09 -3.97 -1.03
C LYS A 111 -3.90 -3.45 -1.83
N VAL A 112 -4.09 -2.40 -2.62
CA VAL A 112 -3.06 -1.85 -3.51
C VAL A 112 -2.91 -0.35 -3.28
N ILE A 113 -1.67 0.12 -3.10
CA ILE A 113 -1.40 1.55 -3.11
C ILE A 113 -1.64 2.07 -4.54
N THR A 114 -2.79 2.69 -4.76
CA THR A 114 -3.13 3.25 -6.07
C THR A 114 -2.40 4.58 -6.31
N PRO A 115 -2.15 4.97 -7.58
CA PRO A 115 -1.63 6.30 -7.90
C PRO A 115 -2.51 7.43 -7.37
N GLU A 116 -3.83 7.23 -7.31
CA GLU A 116 -4.78 8.19 -6.76
C GLU A 116 -4.58 8.39 -5.24
N LEU A 117 -4.38 7.30 -4.50
CA LEU A 117 -4.07 7.36 -3.07
C LEU A 117 -2.75 8.10 -2.83
N LEU A 118 -1.72 7.83 -3.64
CA LEU A 118 -0.44 8.54 -3.59
C LEU A 118 -0.60 10.03 -3.90
N ASN A 119 -1.42 10.38 -4.89
CA ASN A 119 -1.70 11.78 -5.23
C ASN A 119 -2.42 12.50 -4.08
N LYS A 120 -3.42 11.87 -3.44
CA LYS A 120 -4.08 12.42 -2.26
C LYS A 120 -3.09 12.62 -1.10
N LEU A 121 -2.21 11.65 -0.86
CA LEU A 121 -1.15 11.78 0.18
C LEU A 121 -0.19 12.92 -0.13
N ASN A 122 0.24 13.06 -1.38
CA ASN A 122 1.14 14.13 -1.83
C ASN A 122 0.49 15.52 -1.75
N PHE A 123 -0.83 15.61 -1.87
CA PHE A 123 -1.57 16.84 -1.69
C PHE A 123 -1.77 17.19 -0.21
N TRP A 124 -2.31 16.25 0.58
CA TRP A 124 -2.74 16.52 1.95
C TRP A 124 -1.58 16.65 2.95
N THR A 125 -0.51 15.88 2.79
CA THR A 125 0.64 15.91 3.70
C THR A 125 1.30 17.29 3.80
N PRO A 126 1.70 17.95 2.70
CA PRO A 126 2.30 19.29 2.78
C PRO A 126 1.30 20.34 3.27
N LEU A 127 0.01 20.20 2.92
CA LEU A 127 -1.03 21.11 3.39
C LEU A 127 -1.19 21.03 4.91
N LEU A 128 -1.25 19.83 5.47
CA LEU A 128 -1.30 19.63 6.92
C LEU A 128 -0.06 20.25 7.61
N HIS A 129 1.15 20.01 7.10
CA HIS A 129 2.37 20.60 7.66
C HIS A 129 2.35 22.14 7.64
N LYS A 130 1.85 22.73 6.55
CA LYS A 130 1.69 24.18 6.43
C LYS A 130 0.71 24.72 7.48
N GLU A 131 -0.45 24.09 7.64
CA GLU A 131 -1.47 24.55 8.59
C GLU A 131 -1.06 24.35 10.05
N ILE A 132 -0.37 23.25 10.37
CA ILE A 132 0.24 23.06 11.70
C ILE A 132 1.22 24.18 12.01
N THR A 133 2.04 24.59 11.04
CA THR A 133 3.01 25.68 11.19
C THR A 133 2.30 27.02 11.40
N ALA A 134 1.25 27.29 10.61
CA ALA A 134 0.46 28.50 10.74
C ALA A 134 -0.27 28.58 12.09
N TRP A 135 -0.91 27.49 12.52
CA TRP A 135 -1.57 27.37 13.82
C TRP A 135 -0.58 27.52 14.98
N SER A 136 0.61 26.92 14.85
CA SER A 136 1.71 27.04 15.81
C SER A 136 2.17 28.49 16.01
N ALA A 137 2.21 29.29 14.94
CA ALA A 137 2.58 30.69 15.00
C ALA A 137 1.51 31.58 15.66
N ARG A 138 0.22 31.23 15.49
CA ARG A 138 -0.92 31.96 16.07
C ARG A 138 -1.05 31.73 17.58
N ASN A 139 -0.71 30.54 18.06
CA ASN A 139 -0.82 30.18 19.47
C ASN A 139 0.53 30.34 20.20
N ARG A 140 0.64 31.24 21.19
CA ARG A 140 1.90 31.49 21.96
C ARG A 140 2.46 30.27 22.73
N LYS A 141 1.64 29.23 23.00
CA LYS A 141 2.08 27.90 23.52
C LYS A 141 2.54 26.94 22.40
N GLY A 142 2.45 27.37 21.15
CA GLY A 142 2.55 26.57 19.93
C GLY A 142 3.96 26.25 19.45
N LYS A 143 5.02 26.54 20.22
CA LYS A 143 6.41 26.15 19.86
C LYS A 143 6.60 24.63 19.64
N PHE A 144 5.61 23.83 20.07
CA PHE A 144 5.54 22.39 19.90
C PHE A 144 4.35 21.93 19.04
N GLY A 145 3.72 22.78 18.22
CA GLY A 145 2.52 22.44 17.43
C GLY A 145 2.69 21.18 16.57
N TYR A 146 3.85 21.01 15.93
CA TYR A 146 4.18 19.79 15.19
C TYR A 146 4.24 18.56 16.10
N THR A 147 4.81 18.70 17.30
CA THR A 147 4.84 17.59 18.27
C THR A 147 3.44 17.26 18.79
N MET A 148 2.63 18.27 19.10
CA MET A 148 1.30 18.07 19.66
C MET A 148 0.32 17.48 18.65
N ILE A 149 0.30 17.98 17.42
CA ILE A 149 -0.67 17.56 16.41
C ILE A 149 -0.16 16.34 15.66
N TYR A 150 1.05 16.40 15.10
CA TYR A 150 1.57 15.28 14.29
C TYR A 150 1.94 14.08 15.15
N ASN A 151 2.70 14.27 16.23
CA ASN A 151 3.20 13.14 17.03
C ASN A 151 2.16 12.56 18.00
N HIS A 152 1.31 13.37 18.62
CA HIS A 152 0.37 12.88 19.63
C HIS A 152 -1.04 12.60 19.11
N ILE A 153 -1.44 13.23 18.00
CA ILE A 153 -2.77 12.99 17.40
C ILE A 153 -2.61 12.09 16.18
N VAL A 154 -1.94 12.53 15.11
CA VAL A 154 -1.88 11.78 13.85
C VAL A 154 -1.22 10.42 14.03
N ASN A 155 -0.02 10.35 14.60
CA ASN A 155 0.69 9.06 14.74
C ASN A 155 -0.01 8.09 15.72
N LYS A 156 -0.64 8.62 16.78
CA LYS A 156 -1.37 7.81 17.74
C LYS A 156 -2.66 7.23 17.15
N VAL A 157 -3.40 8.02 16.38
CA VAL A 157 -4.64 7.55 15.75
C VAL A 157 -4.35 6.55 14.63
N VAL A 158 -3.30 6.78 13.84
CA VAL A 158 -3.05 5.99 12.63
C VAL A 158 -2.33 4.67 12.92
N THR A 159 -1.41 4.61 13.89
CA THR A 159 -0.68 3.36 14.22
C THR A 159 -0.60 3.03 15.69
N ASN A 160 -1.14 3.86 16.58
CA ASN A 160 -0.97 3.71 18.02
C ASN A 160 0.50 3.71 18.48
N ILE A 161 1.42 4.25 17.66
CA ILE A 161 2.87 4.31 17.92
C ILE A 161 3.29 5.78 18.08
N TYR A 162 4.15 6.07 19.07
CA TYR A 162 4.70 7.42 19.23
C TYR A 162 5.92 7.66 18.31
N THR A 163 6.10 8.88 17.80
CA THR A 163 7.20 9.23 16.85
C THR A 163 8.61 8.91 17.35
N LYS A 164 8.82 8.85 18.67
CA LYS A 164 10.11 8.48 19.27
C LYS A 164 10.46 7.00 18.99
N GLU A 165 9.47 6.14 18.88
CA GLU A 165 9.64 4.72 18.53
C GLU A 165 9.83 4.56 17.01
N LEU A 166 9.10 5.33 16.20
CA LEU A 166 9.27 5.41 14.74
C LEU A 166 10.71 5.80 14.33
N LYS A 167 11.27 6.87 14.93
CA LYS A 167 12.62 7.36 14.59
C LYS A 167 13.76 6.43 15.03
N LYS A 168 13.58 5.69 16.14
CA LYS A 168 14.60 4.75 16.63
C LYS A 168 14.59 3.42 15.88
N SER A 169 13.44 3.00 15.35
CA SER A 169 13.25 1.65 14.85
C SER A 169 13.39 1.49 13.34
N HIS A 170 13.25 2.56 12.54
CA HIS A 170 13.05 2.38 11.08
C HIS A 170 13.85 3.31 10.15
N SER A 171 14.65 4.26 10.65
CA SER A 171 15.39 5.24 9.81
C SER A 171 14.48 6.02 8.84
N ILE A 172 13.27 6.37 9.27
CA ILE A 172 12.25 7.01 8.43
C ILE A 172 11.90 8.40 8.97
N SER A 173 11.76 9.36 8.05
CA SER A 173 11.49 10.77 8.32
C SER A 173 10.03 11.10 8.65
N SER A 174 9.06 10.39 8.06
CA SER A 174 7.64 10.69 8.19
C SER A 174 6.75 9.45 8.34
N MET A 175 5.56 9.65 8.90
CA MET A 175 4.58 8.59 9.12
C MET A 175 4.02 8.02 7.80
N LYS A 176 3.87 8.89 6.79
CA LYS A 176 3.53 8.51 5.41
C LYS A 176 4.55 7.51 4.86
N ASP A 177 5.83 7.83 4.95
CA ASP A 177 6.91 6.99 4.40
C ASP A 177 6.96 5.62 5.12
N TYR A 178 6.64 5.59 6.42
CA TYR A 178 6.53 4.35 7.19
C TYR A 178 5.39 3.47 6.67
N LEU A 179 4.20 4.03 6.49
CA LEU A 179 3.03 3.30 6.01
C LEU A 179 3.21 2.81 4.57
N ILE A 180 3.84 3.61 3.71
CA ILE A 180 4.19 3.20 2.34
C ILE A 180 5.18 2.03 2.38
N LYS A 181 6.23 2.13 3.21
CA LYS A 181 7.23 1.06 3.34
C LYS A 181 6.63 -0.25 3.85
N GLN A 182 5.64 -0.19 4.74
CA GLN A 182 4.93 -1.36 5.26
C GLN A 182 3.79 -1.83 4.35
N ASN A 183 3.56 -1.18 3.20
CA ASN A 183 2.43 -1.43 2.31
C ASN A 183 1.07 -1.44 3.04
N HIS A 184 0.92 -0.59 4.07
CA HIS A 184 -0.22 -0.61 4.98
C HIS A 184 -1.33 0.35 4.51
N VAL A 185 -2.11 -0.10 3.53
CA VAL A 185 -3.10 0.73 2.81
C VAL A 185 -4.18 1.33 3.72
N GLU A 186 -4.72 0.55 4.66
CA GLU A 186 -5.73 1.03 5.62
C GLU A 186 -5.20 2.19 6.48
N GLY A 187 -3.93 2.10 6.87
CA GLY A 187 -3.25 3.15 7.62
C GLY A 187 -3.01 4.40 6.79
N LEU A 188 -2.74 4.26 5.49
CA LEU A 188 -2.67 5.39 4.57
C LEU A 188 -4.04 6.06 4.40
N GLY A 189 -5.12 5.28 4.31
CA GLY A 189 -6.50 5.79 4.30
C GLY A 189 -6.83 6.57 5.56
N ALA A 190 -6.55 6.00 6.74
CA ALA A 190 -6.74 6.67 8.02
C ALA A 190 -5.92 7.96 8.13
N TYR A 191 -4.68 7.96 7.63
CA TYR A 191 -3.84 9.16 7.60
C TYR A 191 -4.44 10.28 6.73
N ILE A 192 -4.99 9.95 5.57
CA ILE A 192 -5.64 10.94 4.69
C ILE A 192 -6.89 11.51 5.35
N ALA A 193 -7.77 10.65 5.90
CA ALA A 193 -8.97 11.10 6.61
C ALA A 193 -8.62 12.03 7.79
N MET A 194 -7.53 11.73 8.51
CA MET A 194 -7.02 12.60 9.55
C MET A 194 -6.54 13.94 9.02
N CYS A 195 -5.88 13.99 7.85
CA CYS A 195 -5.51 15.25 7.22
C CYS A 195 -6.75 16.07 6.82
N GLU A 196 -7.75 15.41 6.22
CA GLU A 196 -8.99 16.04 5.76
C GLU A 196 -9.80 16.65 6.91
N LEU A 197 -9.80 16.02 8.09
CA LEU A 197 -10.49 16.52 9.27
C LEU A 197 -9.67 17.55 10.06
N LEU A 198 -8.35 17.37 10.18
CA LEU A 198 -7.49 18.28 10.95
C LEU A 198 -7.26 19.62 10.25
N VAL A 199 -7.07 19.63 8.93
CA VAL A 199 -6.76 20.86 8.19
C VAL A 199 -7.82 21.96 8.42
N PRO A 200 -9.13 21.71 8.25
CA PRO A 200 -10.16 22.70 8.51
C PRO A 200 -10.21 23.16 9.98
N LEU A 201 -10.03 22.23 10.92
CA LEU A 201 -10.06 22.55 12.36
C LEU A 201 -8.87 23.44 12.78
N LEU A 202 -7.70 23.22 12.18
CA LEU A 202 -6.52 24.07 12.37
C LEU A 202 -6.71 25.45 11.73
N GLN A 203 -7.33 25.51 10.56
CA GLN A 203 -7.69 26.78 9.90
C GLN A 203 -8.67 27.59 10.75
N ALA A 204 -9.65 26.93 11.38
CA ALA A 204 -10.58 27.52 12.33
C ALA A 204 -9.93 27.91 13.69
N ASN A 205 -8.62 27.68 13.85
CA ASN A 205 -7.87 27.96 15.07
C ASN A 205 -8.41 27.23 16.31
N SER A 206 -8.93 26.03 16.14
CA SER A 206 -9.37 25.15 17.24
C SER A 206 -8.25 24.93 18.23
N ASP A 207 -8.55 24.88 19.52
CA ASP A 207 -7.56 24.68 20.56
C ASP A 207 -7.12 23.20 20.65
N TYR A 208 -5.96 22.98 21.26
CA TYR A 208 -5.36 21.64 21.31
C TYR A 208 -6.21 20.65 22.12
N GLU A 209 -6.88 21.08 23.19
CA GLU A 209 -7.69 20.19 24.02
C GLU A 209 -8.95 19.72 23.29
N LEU A 210 -9.57 20.57 22.45
CA LEU A 210 -10.64 20.14 21.56
C LEU A 210 -10.13 19.13 20.53
N LEU A 211 -8.99 19.39 19.88
CA LEU A 211 -8.41 18.45 18.92
C LEU A 211 -8.07 17.10 19.59
N LYS A 212 -7.49 17.13 20.78
CA LYS A 212 -7.13 15.94 21.54
C LYS A 212 -8.36 15.15 21.97
N SER A 213 -9.41 15.82 22.46
CA SER A 213 -10.65 15.14 22.86
C SER A 213 -11.33 14.47 21.67
N VAL A 214 -11.45 15.17 20.54
CA VAL A 214 -12.11 14.66 19.32
C VAL A 214 -11.38 13.46 18.73
N PHE A 215 -10.04 13.51 18.61
CA PHE A 215 -9.29 12.49 17.87
C PHE A 215 -8.65 11.42 18.75
N VAL A 216 -8.33 11.71 20.02
CA VAL A 216 -7.58 10.79 20.90
C VAL A 216 -8.46 10.23 22.03
N GLU A 217 -9.33 11.05 22.62
CA GLU A 217 -10.13 10.66 23.80
C GLU A 217 -11.54 10.20 23.45
N THR A 218 -11.95 10.32 22.17
CA THR A 218 -13.19 9.74 21.65
C THR A 218 -12.90 8.47 20.83
N PRO A 219 -12.65 7.31 21.47
CA PRO A 219 -12.29 6.07 20.76
C PRO A 219 -13.47 5.41 20.02
N LYS A 220 -14.64 6.06 19.92
CA LYS A 220 -15.88 5.44 19.43
C LYS A 220 -16.35 5.86 18.03
N LEU A 221 -15.66 6.78 17.35
CA LEU A 221 -16.12 7.24 16.01
C LEU A 221 -15.53 6.48 14.83
N TYR A 222 -14.47 5.67 15.01
CA TYR A 222 -13.77 4.99 13.89
C TYR A 222 -13.82 3.46 13.95
N LYS A 223 -14.65 2.87 14.82
CA LYS A 223 -14.93 1.43 14.86
C LYS A 223 -16.28 1.04 14.25
N ALA A 224 -16.95 1.97 13.57
CA ALA A 224 -18.25 1.74 12.97
C ALA A 224 -18.33 2.43 11.60
N ALA A 225 -17.64 1.86 10.63
CA ALA A 225 -18.00 1.89 9.21
C ALA A 225 -17.20 0.76 8.53
#